data_AF-A0A1S1NAA6-F1
#
_entry.id   AF-A0A1S1NAA6-F1
#
_cell.length_a   1.000
_cell.length_b   1.000
_cell.length_c   1.000
_cell.angle_alpha   90.00
_cell.angle_beta   90.00
_cell.angle_gamma   90.00
#
_symmetry.space_group_name_H-M   'P 1'
#
loop_
_entity.id
_entity.type
_entity.pdbx_description
1 polymer ?
#
loop_
_entity_poly.entity_id
_entity_poly.type
_entity_poly.pdbx_seq_one_letter_code
_entity_poly.pdbx_strand_id
1 'polypeptide(L)'
;MRKINLPKKGKYQRALKMTTSNTKSQCETIMDKYLGVWLSDIYVCFDTRRVFKLQQEIDLPQLSFDLLVTLLEHSPAPLTSAQLLTLVWQNVVTGDENVKQRVRILRLALGQTQTNEYIKNIRGKGYYIDAQLRWQHRNAKKIGVKAQTLGAISVMSVTSVGMTLWALSNPIALEAKNTEISLYQESAIRLTTSQQDLAFCLDGFDDYIELPDDDNLDITTGDFSVTAWIKTTSYEQRVIIDKRYENQMDTVKGYVMFVDDGKLGFQLADGVGSWYCEQANGACSTYISNSSVSDGLWHHVAVSVDRDDPNGLRFYIDGQASCIHDPTKRSGSLANDMPLRIGSRSSYQTGLFKGAIGEVAIHHRALDHDEVYSDYKKGNQRKCFSIASKGGTVSKDQLDLVGL
;
A
#
# COMPACT_ATOMS: atom_id res chain seq x y z
N MET A 1 7.25 -41.77 45.22
CA MET A 1 7.53 -42.10 43.82
C MET A 1 7.88 -40.82 43.06
N ARG A 2 9.05 -40.82 42.41
CA ARG A 2 9.56 -39.97 41.31
C ARG A 2 9.44 -38.44 41.40
N LYS A 3 10.49 -37.82 41.95
CA LYS A 3 10.98 -36.50 41.51
C LYS A 3 11.63 -36.68 40.14
N ILE A 4 11.16 -35.98 39.10
CA ILE A 4 11.81 -35.95 37.79
C ILE A 4 12.64 -34.67 37.70
N ASN A 5 13.95 -34.86 37.52
CA ASN A 5 14.98 -33.84 37.39
C ASN A 5 14.89 -33.13 36.04
N LEU A 6 14.98 -31.80 36.05
CA LEU A 6 15.33 -30.98 34.90
C LEU A 6 16.83 -31.13 34.58
N PRO A 7 17.24 -31.39 33.32
CA PRO A 7 18.66 -31.43 32.99
C PRO A 7 19.25 -30.03 32.77
N LYS A 8 20.49 -29.90 33.25
CA LYS A 8 21.32 -28.69 33.30
C LYS A 8 21.79 -28.24 31.91
N LYS A 9 21.95 -26.92 31.79
CA LYS A 9 22.66 -26.21 30.72
C LYS A 9 24.07 -26.78 30.49
N GLY A 10 24.44 -26.93 29.21
CA GLY A 10 25.81 -26.86 28.74
C GLY A 10 26.36 -28.13 28.09
N LYS A 11 26.50 -28.10 26.76
CA LYS A 11 27.66 -28.58 25.95
C LYS A 11 27.25 -28.87 24.50
N TYR A 12 27.25 -27.85 23.64
CA TYR A 12 27.60 -27.98 22.22
C TYR A 12 28.13 -26.63 21.71
N GLN A 13 29.36 -26.29 22.12
CA GLN A 13 30.20 -25.33 21.42
C GLN A 13 31.48 -26.07 21.02
N ARG A 14 31.56 -26.50 19.75
CA ARG A 14 32.83 -26.52 19.02
C ARG A 14 32.62 -26.81 17.54
N ALA A 15 33.43 -26.07 16.77
CA ALA A 15 33.84 -26.30 15.38
C ALA A 15 32.87 -25.88 14.27
N LEU A 16 32.95 -24.59 13.91
CA LEU A 16 33.05 -24.16 12.52
C LEU A 16 33.79 -22.80 12.46
N LYS A 17 35.11 -22.88 12.60
CA LYS A 17 36.06 -21.89 12.08
C LYS A 17 36.96 -22.64 11.12
N MET A 18 36.64 -22.59 9.83
CA MET A 18 37.65 -22.63 8.77
C MET A 18 37.15 -21.84 7.58
N THR A 19 38.00 -20.88 7.19
CA THR A 19 38.13 -20.28 5.85
C THR A 19 36.96 -19.48 5.31
N THR A 20 37.00 -18.19 5.66
CA THR A 20 36.73 -17.09 4.73
C THR A 20 37.49 -17.31 3.40
N SER A 21 36.79 -17.78 2.36
CA SER A 21 37.17 -17.46 0.98
C SER A 21 36.05 -16.61 0.38
N ASN A 22 36.43 -15.36 0.16
CA ASN A 22 35.65 -14.30 -0.44
C ASN A 22 35.40 -14.64 -1.92
N THR A 23 34.19 -15.07 -2.25
CA THR A 23 33.68 -15.03 -3.63
C THR A 23 32.29 -14.42 -3.58
N LYS A 24 32.26 -13.09 -3.65
CA LYS A 24 31.12 -12.33 -4.19
C LYS A 24 30.87 -12.87 -5.61
N SER A 25 30.07 -13.92 -5.72
CA SER A 25 29.39 -14.26 -6.97
C SER A 25 28.40 -13.14 -7.21
N GLN A 26 28.71 -12.21 -8.11
CA GLN A 26 27.71 -11.34 -8.71
C GLN A 26 26.67 -12.26 -9.35
N CYS A 27 25.51 -12.43 -8.72
CA CYS A 27 24.35 -12.95 -9.44
C CYS A 27 23.96 -11.87 -10.46
N GLU A 28 24.37 -12.04 -11.72
CA GLU A 28 23.79 -11.29 -12.82
C GLU A 28 22.29 -11.56 -12.81
N THR A 29 21.49 -10.49 -12.70
CA THR A 29 20.02 -10.64 -12.74
C THR A 29 19.59 -10.94 -14.17
N ILE A 30 18.44 -11.60 -14.37
CA ILE A 30 17.93 -11.85 -15.73
C ILE A 30 17.75 -10.56 -16.54
N MET A 31 17.50 -9.43 -15.88
CA MET A 31 17.39 -8.12 -16.51
C MET A 31 18.73 -7.61 -17.06
N ASP A 32 19.86 -8.03 -16.46
CA ASP A 32 21.20 -7.70 -16.95
C ASP A 32 21.57 -8.52 -18.19
N LYS A 33 21.09 -9.76 -18.28
CA LYS A 33 21.45 -10.69 -19.35
C LYS A 33 20.56 -10.58 -20.60
N TYR A 34 19.31 -10.16 -20.43
CA TYR A 34 18.30 -10.19 -21.49
C TYR A 34 17.65 -8.82 -21.70
N LEU A 35 17.30 -8.51 -22.96
CA LEU A 35 16.48 -7.34 -23.33
C LEU A 35 15.00 -7.57 -23.00
N GLY A 36 14.56 -8.82 -23.11
CA GLY A 36 13.18 -9.23 -22.92
C GLY A 36 12.98 -10.72 -23.16
N VAL A 37 11.74 -11.17 -23.04
CA VAL A 37 11.34 -12.56 -23.26
C VAL A 37 10.01 -12.62 -23.98
N TRP A 38 9.90 -13.56 -24.91
CA TRP A 38 8.64 -13.92 -25.54
C TRP A 38 7.98 -15.07 -24.78
N LEU A 39 6.72 -14.84 -24.42
CA LEU A 39 5.77 -15.78 -23.82
C LEU A 39 4.63 -15.96 -24.83
N SER A 40 4.75 -16.96 -25.71
CA SER A 40 3.80 -17.18 -26.82
C SER A 40 3.63 -15.92 -27.70
N ASP A 41 2.47 -15.25 -27.63
CA ASP A 41 2.10 -14.03 -28.36
C ASP A 41 2.37 -12.73 -27.57
N ILE A 42 2.97 -12.85 -26.40
CA ILE A 42 3.28 -11.74 -25.49
C ILE A 42 4.79 -11.50 -25.45
N TYR A 43 5.21 -10.25 -25.59
CA TYR A 43 6.58 -9.82 -25.40
C TYR A 43 6.72 -8.99 -24.13
N VAL A 44 7.64 -9.37 -23.26
CA VAL A 44 7.96 -8.65 -22.02
C VAL A 44 9.31 -7.98 -22.21
N CYS A 45 9.35 -6.65 -22.19
CA CYS A 45 10.57 -5.85 -22.30
C CYS A 45 11.08 -5.47 -20.91
N PHE A 46 12.31 -5.85 -20.58
CA PHE A 46 12.89 -5.58 -19.27
C PHE A 46 13.42 -4.15 -19.13
N ASP A 47 13.90 -3.53 -20.22
CA ASP A 47 14.42 -2.16 -20.20
C ASP A 47 13.34 -1.10 -19.94
N THR A 48 12.21 -1.24 -20.62
CA THR A 48 11.10 -0.28 -20.52
C THR A 48 10.07 -0.68 -19.47
N ARG A 49 10.19 -1.89 -18.90
CA ARG A 49 9.19 -2.51 -18.01
C ARG A 49 7.78 -2.57 -18.61
N ARG A 50 7.70 -2.78 -19.93
CA ARG A 50 6.45 -2.82 -20.69
C ARG A 50 6.17 -4.22 -21.21
N VAL A 51 4.88 -4.52 -21.36
CA VAL A 51 4.39 -5.79 -21.90
C VAL A 51 3.55 -5.50 -23.13
N PHE A 52 3.78 -6.26 -24.19
CA PHE A 52 3.11 -6.10 -25.48
C PHE A 52 2.44 -7.40 -25.88
N LYS A 53 1.19 -7.33 -26.34
CA LYS A 53 0.46 -8.46 -26.94
C LYS A 53 -0.05 -8.03 -28.30
N LEU A 54 0.30 -8.77 -29.36
CA LEU A 54 -0.09 -8.44 -30.74
C LEU A 54 0.19 -6.96 -31.13
N GLN A 55 1.34 -6.41 -30.70
CA GLN A 55 1.76 -5.01 -30.91
C GLN A 55 0.97 -3.94 -30.12
N GLN A 56 0.01 -4.33 -29.29
CA GLN A 56 -0.65 -3.44 -28.33
C GLN A 56 0.06 -3.48 -26.97
N GLU A 57 0.30 -2.32 -26.38
CA GLU A 57 0.85 -2.22 -25.01
C GLU A 57 -0.23 -2.61 -23.99
N ILE A 58 0.13 -3.51 -23.08
CA ILE A 58 -0.67 -3.87 -21.90
C ILE A 58 -0.11 -3.05 -20.74
N ASP A 59 -0.93 -2.15 -20.22
CA ASP A 59 -0.58 -1.39 -19.03
C ASP A 59 -0.62 -2.31 -17.80
N LEU A 60 0.55 -2.53 -17.18
CA LEU A 60 0.70 -3.35 -16.00
C LEU A 60 1.30 -2.51 -14.88
N PRO A 61 0.64 -2.46 -13.69
CA PRO A 61 1.23 -1.86 -12.50
C PRO A 61 2.58 -2.52 -12.16
N GLN A 62 3.49 -1.75 -11.56
CA GLN A 62 4.87 -2.15 -11.29
C GLN A 62 5.00 -3.53 -10.61
N LEU A 63 4.18 -3.77 -9.59
CA LEU A 63 4.19 -5.02 -8.84
C LEU A 63 3.65 -6.22 -9.65
N SER A 64 2.70 -5.99 -10.55
CA SER A 64 2.21 -7.04 -11.46
C SER A 64 3.27 -7.41 -12.48
N PHE A 65 4.06 -6.42 -12.91
CA PHE A 65 5.25 -6.66 -13.74
C PHE A 65 6.31 -7.45 -12.97
N ASP A 66 6.63 -7.08 -11.72
CA ASP A 66 7.60 -7.80 -10.90
C ASP A 66 7.16 -9.25 -10.61
N LEU A 67 5.86 -9.47 -10.39
CA LEU A 67 5.27 -10.80 -10.27
C LEU A 67 5.45 -11.61 -11.57
N LEU A 68 5.14 -11.01 -12.72
CA LEU A 68 5.31 -11.66 -14.02
C LEU A 68 6.78 -12.04 -14.26
N VAL A 69 7.72 -11.13 -14.00
CA VAL A 69 9.16 -11.37 -14.14
C VAL A 69 9.62 -12.49 -13.20
N THR A 70 9.17 -12.49 -11.95
CA THR A 70 9.55 -13.53 -10.98
C THR A 70 9.06 -14.91 -11.43
N LEU A 71 7.83 -14.99 -11.96
CA LEU A 71 7.28 -16.23 -12.53
C LEU A 71 8.03 -16.68 -13.80
N LEU A 72 8.48 -15.73 -14.63
CA LEU A 72 9.26 -16.01 -15.83
C LEU A 72 10.66 -16.55 -15.48
N GLU A 73 11.31 -15.96 -14.48
CA GLU A 73 12.64 -16.36 -14.02
C GLU A 73 12.66 -17.78 -13.45
N HIS A 74 11.62 -18.15 -12.71
CA HIS A 74 11.52 -19.45 -12.05
C HIS A 74 10.80 -20.51 -12.91
N SER A 75 10.26 -20.13 -14.07
CA SER A 75 9.59 -21.08 -14.97
C SER A 75 10.57 -22.17 -15.44
N PRO A 76 10.15 -23.46 -15.48
CA PRO A 76 8.79 -23.97 -15.25
C PRO A 76 8.49 -24.40 -13.80
N ALA A 77 9.35 -24.08 -12.83
CA ALA A 77 9.16 -24.50 -11.44
C ALA A 77 8.02 -23.69 -10.76
N PRO A 78 7.10 -24.34 -10.03
CA PRO A 78 6.05 -23.64 -9.30
C PRO A 78 6.57 -22.95 -8.04
N LEU A 79 6.08 -21.73 -7.83
CA LEU A 79 6.32 -20.89 -6.67
C LEU A 79 5.07 -20.83 -5.78
N THR A 80 5.23 -21.16 -4.51
CA THR A 80 4.18 -21.02 -3.49
C THR A 80 3.85 -19.56 -3.22
N SER A 81 2.67 -19.28 -2.64
CA SER A 81 2.29 -17.92 -2.24
C SER A 81 3.34 -17.31 -1.30
N ALA A 82 3.83 -18.05 -0.30
CA ALA A 82 4.89 -17.60 0.61
C ALA A 82 6.21 -17.24 -0.11
N GLN A 83 6.61 -18.01 -1.12
CA GLN A 83 7.79 -17.70 -1.93
C GLN A 83 7.57 -16.46 -2.79
N LEU A 84 6.40 -16.33 -3.42
CA LEU A 84 6.06 -15.14 -4.22
C LEU A 84 6.02 -13.89 -3.35
N LEU A 85 5.42 -13.96 -2.15
CA LEU A 85 5.44 -12.90 -1.14
C LEU A 85 6.88 -12.48 -0.83
N THR A 86 7.75 -13.44 -0.55
CA THR A 86 9.16 -13.14 -0.22
C THR A 86 9.90 -12.51 -1.40
N LEU A 87 9.72 -13.03 -2.62
CA LEU A 87 10.49 -12.61 -3.79
C LEU A 87 10.03 -11.26 -4.37
N VAL A 88 8.72 -11.00 -4.39
CA VAL A 88 8.12 -9.83 -5.05
C VAL A 88 7.76 -8.73 -4.04
N TRP A 89 7.21 -9.10 -2.87
CA TRP A 89 6.74 -8.13 -1.89
C TRP A 89 7.85 -7.66 -0.94
N GLN A 90 8.86 -8.51 -0.64
CA GLN A 90 10.14 -8.24 0.07
C GLN A 90 10.11 -7.53 1.44
N ASN A 91 9.10 -6.71 1.79
CA ASN A 91 9.01 -5.95 3.04
C ASN A 91 7.54 -5.59 3.43
N VAL A 92 6.53 -6.24 2.86
CA VAL A 92 5.11 -5.94 3.12
C VAL A 92 4.45 -7.15 3.78
N VAL A 93 3.73 -6.93 4.88
CA VAL A 93 2.90 -7.96 5.51
C VAL A 93 1.62 -8.11 4.68
N THR A 94 1.67 -8.92 3.63
CA THR A 94 0.51 -9.28 2.82
C THR A 94 0.19 -10.77 2.97
N GLY A 95 -1.09 -11.11 3.08
CA GLY A 95 -1.55 -12.49 3.17
C GLY A 95 -1.57 -13.21 1.82
N ASP A 96 -1.74 -14.54 1.86
CA ASP A 96 -1.82 -15.40 0.67
C ASP A 96 -2.94 -15.00 -0.32
N GLU A 97 -3.99 -14.34 0.17
CA GLU A 97 -5.09 -13.83 -0.66
C GLU A 97 -4.64 -12.75 -1.65
N ASN A 98 -3.69 -11.89 -1.25
CA ASN A 98 -3.16 -10.85 -2.13
C ASN A 98 -2.41 -11.46 -3.32
N VAL A 99 -1.65 -12.54 -3.11
CA VAL A 99 -0.99 -13.27 -4.20
C VAL A 99 -2.02 -13.85 -5.17
N LYS A 100 -3.08 -14.50 -4.65
CA LYS A 100 -4.15 -15.07 -5.48
C LYS A 100 -4.82 -14.00 -6.33
N GLN A 101 -5.16 -12.86 -5.72
CA GLN A 101 -5.82 -11.75 -6.41
C GLN A 101 -4.91 -11.12 -7.46
N ARG A 102 -3.62 -10.90 -7.15
CA ARG A 102 -2.66 -10.34 -8.11
C ARG A 102 -2.42 -11.28 -9.29
N VAL A 103 -2.31 -12.59 -9.04
CA VAL A 103 -2.23 -13.59 -10.12
C VAL A 103 -3.49 -13.56 -10.98
N ARG A 104 -4.68 -13.44 -10.39
CA ARG A 104 -5.94 -13.32 -11.14
C ARG A 104 -5.93 -12.09 -12.06
N ILE A 105 -5.50 -10.93 -11.58
CA ILE A 105 -5.41 -9.70 -12.38
C ILE A 105 -4.38 -9.84 -13.48
N LEU A 106 -3.21 -10.39 -13.17
CA LEU A 106 -2.17 -10.63 -14.16
C LEU A 106 -2.69 -11.54 -15.29
N ARG A 107 -3.43 -12.60 -14.95
CA ARG A 107 -4.11 -13.44 -15.96
C ARG A 107 -5.09 -12.64 -16.83
N LEU A 108 -5.92 -11.80 -16.22
CA LEU A 108 -6.87 -10.96 -16.95
C LEU A 108 -6.15 -9.98 -17.89
N ALA A 109 -5.11 -9.31 -17.41
CA ALA A 109 -4.34 -8.34 -18.18
C ALA A 109 -3.59 -9.00 -19.36
N LEU A 110 -3.07 -10.22 -19.17
CA LEU A 110 -2.47 -11.00 -20.26
C LEU A 110 -3.52 -11.56 -21.23
N GLY A 111 -4.82 -11.41 -20.94
CA GLY A 111 -5.91 -11.97 -21.74
C GLY A 111 -5.91 -13.50 -21.72
N GLN A 112 -5.59 -14.11 -20.58
CA GLN A 112 -5.64 -15.55 -20.38
C GLN A 112 -7.10 -16.05 -20.48
N THR A 113 -7.33 -17.09 -21.27
CA THR A 113 -8.62 -17.78 -21.42
C THR A 113 -8.48 -19.26 -21.05
N GLN A 114 -9.59 -19.99 -20.94
CA GLN A 114 -9.56 -21.45 -20.71
C GLN A 114 -8.78 -22.22 -21.80
N THR A 115 -8.67 -21.64 -23.00
CA THR A 115 -7.95 -22.22 -24.14
C THR A 115 -6.50 -21.75 -24.26
N ASN A 116 -6.12 -20.69 -23.56
CA ASN A 116 -4.79 -20.09 -23.62
C ASN A 116 -4.33 -19.70 -22.21
N GLU A 117 -3.85 -20.69 -21.46
CA GLU A 117 -3.40 -20.54 -20.09
C GLU A 117 -1.89 -20.29 -19.99
N TYR A 118 -1.50 -19.04 -19.76
CA TYR A 118 -0.10 -18.68 -19.56
C TYR A 118 0.38 -19.01 -18.14
N ILE A 119 -0.41 -18.65 -17.12
CA ILE A 119 -0.07 -18.87 -15.71
C ILE A 119 -0.95 -19.97 -15.15
N LYS A 120 -0.33 -21.10 -14.79
CA LYS A 120 -1.01 -22.26 -14.20
C LYS A 120 -0.77 -22.35 -12.71
N ASN A 121 -1.67 -23.04 -12.01
CA ASN A 121 -1.57 -23.32 -10.59
C ASN A 121 -1.60 -24.83 -10.38
N ILE A 122 -0.65 -25.34 -9.61
CA ILE A 122 -0.66 -26.72 -9.11
C ILE A 122 -1.04 -26.68 -7.63
N ARG A 123 -2.13 -27.36 -7.27
CA ARG A 123 -2.62 -27.44 -5.89
C ARG A 123 -1.49 -27.90 -4.95
N GLY A 124 -1.22 -27.09 -3.93
CA GLY A 124 -0.18 -27.36 -2.93
C GLY A 124 1.26 -27.08 -3.36
N LYS A 125 1.52 -26.71 -4.63
CA LYS A 125 2.86 -26.34 -5.12
C LYS A 125 2.96 -24.88 -5.56
N GLY A 126 1.86 -24.26 -5.98
CA GLY A 126 1.79 -22.84 -6.30
C GLY A 126 1.69 -22.54 -7.79
N TYR A 127 2.20 -21.38 -8.22
CA TYR A 127 2.01 -20.81 -9.56
C TYR A 127 3.27 -20.93 -10.41
N TYR A 128 3.09 -21.16 -11.70
CA TYR A 128 4.18 -21.19 -12.68
C TYR A 128 3.68 -20.76 -14.06
N ILE A 129 4.61 -20.42 -14.94
CA ILE A 129 4.33 -20.20 -16.35
C ILE A 129 4.54 -21.51 -17.11
N ASP A 130 3.49 -21.97 -17.78
CA ASP A 130 3.47 -23.22 -18.56
C ASP A 130 3.54 -22.91 -20.06
N ALA A 131 4.66 -22.34 -20.49
CA ALA A 131 4.86 -21.95 -21.87
C ALA A 131 6.34 -21.98 -22.25
N GLN A 132 6.62 -22.14 -23.54
CA GLN A 132 7.99 -22.04 -24.05
C GLN A 132 8.45 -20.59 -24.05
N LEU A 133 9.46 -20.29 -23.24
CA LEU A 133 10.06 -18.96 -23.15
C LEU A 133 11.17 -18.80 -24.18
N ARG A 134 11.09 -17.76 -25.01
CA ARG A 134 12.17 -17.39 -25.94
C ARG A 134 12.84 -16.11 -25.47
N TRP A 135 14.01 -16.25 -24.88
CA TRP A 135 14.77 -15.15 -24.31
C TRP A 135 15.55 -14.38 -25.38
N GLN A 136 15.49 -13.05 -25.31
CA GLN A 136 16.26 -12.16 -26.19
C GLN A 136 17.49 -11.65 -25.43
N HIS A 137 18.68 -12.16 -25.77
CA HIS A 137 19.92 -11.74 -25.13
C HIS A 137 20.28 -10.29 -25.46
N ARG A 138 20.90 -9.60 -24.50
CA ARG A 138 21.63 -8.37 -24.80
C ARG A 138 22.85 -8.73 -25.64
N ASN A 139 22.98 -8.11 -26.82
CA ASN A 139 24.19 -8.25 -27.61
C ASN A 139 25.36 -7.63 -26.84
N ALA A 140 26.28 -8.47 -26.36
CA ALA A 140 27.56 -8.00 -25.85
C ALA A 140 28.31 -7.35 -27.02
N LYS A 141 28.22 -6.02 -27.16
CA LYS A 141 29.16 -5.28 -28.00
C LYS A 141 30.54 -5.53 -27.40
N LYS A 142 31.30 -6.46 -27.97
CA LYS A 142 32.76 -6.47 -27.84
C LYS A 142 33.22 -5.15 -28.42
N ILE A 143 33.46 -4.16 -27.55
CA ILE A 143 34.20 -2.96 -27.93
C ILE A 143 35.63 -3.45 -28.16
N GLY A 144 35.92 -3.90 -29.38
CA GLY A 144 37.26 -4.17 -29.84
C GLY A 144 37.97 -2.84 -30.01
N VAL A 145 38.57 -2.33 -28.94
CA VAL A 145 39.51 -1.22 -29.03
C VAL A 145 40.73 -1.74 -29.79
N LYS A 146 40.83 -1.43 -31.08
CA LYS A 146 42.09 -1.55 -31.82
C LYS A 146 43.03 -0.50 -31.22
N ALA A 147 43.95 -0.93 -30.36
CA ALA A 147 45.07 -0.12 -29.93
C ALA A 147 45.96 0.17 -31.15
N GLN A 148 45.85 1.38 -31.70
CA GLN A 148 46.84 1.89 -32.63
C GLN A 148 48.04 2.39 -31.81
N THR A 149 49.18 1.79 -32.10
CA THR A 149 50.50 2.16 -31.59
C THR A 149 50.85 3.59 -31.98
N LEU A 150 51.03 4.46 -31.00
CA LEU A 150 51.76 5.73 -31.15
C LEU A 150 53.03 5.65 -30.30
N GLY A 151 54.15 5.93 -30.98
CA GLY A 151 55.50 5.75 -30.50
C GLY A 151 55.88 6.64 -29.32
N ALA A 152 56.90 6.16 -28.63
CA ALA A 152 57.54 6.71 -27.44
C ALA A 152 58.13 8.11 -27.63
N ILE A 153 58.04 8.97 -26.60
CA ILE A 153 59.11 9.90 -26.22
C ILE A 153 59.19 10.02 -24.68
N SER A 154 60.34 9.58 -24.17
CA SER A 154 61.17 10.06 -23.03
C SER A 154 60.61 10.28 -21.61
N VAL A 155 61.07 9.36 -20.76
CA VAL A 155 61.38 9.35 -19.33
C VAL A 155 61.90 10.68 -18.73
N MET A 156 61.39 11.10 -17.55
CA MET A 156 62.21 11.27 -16.34
C MET A 156 61.46 11.44 -15.01
N SER A 157 62.03 10.77 -14.01
CA SER A 157 61.98 10.94 -12.55
C SER A 157 60.90 10.22 -11.73
N VAL A 158 61.43 9.25 -10.97
CA VAL A 158 60.84 8.43 -9.92
C VAL A 158 61.04 9.15 -8.59
N THR A 159 60.02 9.28 -7.75
CA THR A 159 60.05 8.79 -6.36
C THR A 159 58.66 8.83 -5.73
N SER A 160 58.33 7.65 -5.21
CA SER A 160 57.18 7.20 -4.45
C SER A 160 56.98 7.86 -3.08
N VAL A 161 55.75 8.28 -2.78
CA VAL A 161 55.07 8.00 -1.50
C VAL A 161 53.60 7.75 -1.82
N GLY A 162 53.12 6.55 -1.52
CA GLY A 162 51.72 6.20 -1.66
C GLY A 162 50.88 6.82 -0.55
N MET A 163 49.70 7.33 -0.91
CA MET A 163 48.51 7.24 -0.08
C MET A 163 47.30 7.19 -1.00
N THR A 164 46.50 6.16 -0.75
CA THR A 164 45.29 5.75 -1.45
C THR A 164 44.24 6.86 -1.52
N LEU A 165 43.85 7.26 -2.74
CA LEU A 165 42.56 7.88 -2.99
C LEU A 165 41.47 6.81 -2.90
N TRP A 166 40.97 6.62 -1.69
CA TRP A 166 39.64 6.10 -1.41
C TRP A 166 39.04 7.04 -0.40
N ALA A 167 38.14 7.93 -0.83
CA ALA A 167 36.88 8.20 -0.13
C ALA A 167 36.10 9.34 -0.80
N LEU A 168 34.80 9.08 -0.94
CA LEU A 168 33.68 10.02 -1.10
C LEU A 168 33.42 10.58 -2.50
N SER A 169 33.11 9.70 -3.45
CA SER A 169 31.82 9.88 -4.11
C SER A 169 30.75 9.57 -3.05
N ASN A 170 30.39 10.55 -2.22
CA ASN A 170 29.12 10.46 -1.52
C ASN A 170 28.06 10.50 -2.62
N PRO A 171 27.28 9.42 -2.87
CA PRO A 171 25.98 9.69 -3.41
C PRO A 171 25.34 10.66 -2.42
N ILE A 172 24.83 11.79 -2.91
CA ILE A 172 23.83 12.53 -2.15
C ILE A 172 22.69 11.53 -2.02
N ALA A 173 22.70 10.74 -0.94
CA ALA A 173 21.48 10.17 -0.43
C ALA A 173 20.64 11.39 -0.13
N LEU A 174 19.60 11.63 -0.94
CA LEU A 174 18.48 12.40 -0.43
C LEU A 174 18.09 11.69 0.86
N GLU A 175 18.42 12.29 1.99
CA GLU A 175 17.83 11.92 3.27
C GLU A 175 16.32 11.86 3.01
N ALA A 176 15.74 10.68 3.20
CA ALA A 176 14.31 10.52 3.27
C ALA A 176 13.87 11.37 4.46
N LYS A 177 13.52 12.62 4.19
CA LYS A 177 13.00 13.56 5.18
C LYS A 177 11.82 12.84 5.82
N ASN A 178 11.90 12.55 7.12
CA ASN A 178 10.90 11.81 7.88
C ASN A 178 9.51 12.27 7.44
N THR A 179 8.73 11.33 6.89
CA THR A 179 7.38 11.62 6.41
C THR A 179 6.48 11.52 7.62
N GLU A 180 6.34 12.61 8.38
CA GLU A 180 5.27 12.70 9.37
C GLU A 180 3.94 12.59 8.63
N ILE A 181 3.24 11.48 8.86
CA ILE A 181 1.95 11.16 8.22
C ILE A 181 0.79 11.67 9.07
N SER A 182 1.02 11.98 10.35
CA SER A 182 0.05 12.59 11.26
C SER A 182 0.58 13.90 11.85
N LEU A 183 -0.23 14.94 11.75
CA LEU A 183 -0.04 16.21 12.43
C LEU A 183 -1.18 16.39 13.43
N TYR A 184 -0.83 16.46 14.71
CA TYR A 184 -1.76 16.79 15.79
C TYR A 184 -1.84 18.31 15.91
N GLN A 185 -2.97 18.92 15.55
CA GLN A 185 -3.18 20.37 15.63
C GLN A 185 -4.49 20.69 16.34
N GLU A 186 -4.41 21.31 17.52
CA GLU A 186 -5.43 22.06 18.29
C GLU A 186 -6.87 21.51 18.46
N SER A 187 -7.22 20.36 17.87
CA SER A 187 -8.49 19.60 17.99
C SER A 187 -8.68 18.58 16.85
N ALA A 188 -7.78 18.55 15.86
CA ALA A 188 -7.83 17.68 14.70
C ALA A 188 -6.54 16.86 14.56
N ILE A 189 -6.70 15.63 14.09
CA ILE A 189 -5.60 14.78 13.64
C ILE A 189 -5.64 14.82 12.11
N ARG A 190 -4.69 15.53 11.52
CA ARG A 190 -4.55 15.63 10.06
C ARG A 190 -3.59 14.58 9.58
N LEU A 191 -4.06 13.74 8.67
CA LEU A 191 -3.29 12.72 8.00
C LEU A 191 -2.90 13.24 6.62
N THR A 192 -1.72 13.84 6.55
CA THR A 192 -1.14 14.42 5.34
C THR A 192 0.22 13.80 5.11
N THR A 193 0.65 13.70 3.85
CA THR A 193 2.10 13.58 3.63
C THR A 193 2.78 14.84 4.19
N SER A 194 4.06 14.79 4.54
CA SER A 194 4.82 15.95 5.04
C SER A 194 4.84 17.18 4.11
N GLN A 195 4.21 17.10 2.94
CA GLN A 195 3.91 18.20 2.02
C GLN A 195 2.40 18.43 1.94
N GLN A 196 1.95 19.67 2.13
CA GLN A 196 0.53 20.08 2.12
C GLN A 196 -0.20 19.82 0.77
N ASP A 197 0.52 19.44 -0.28
CA ASP A 197 -0.01 19.32 -1.65
C ASP A 197 0.04 17.90 -2.25
N LEU A 198 0.20 16.84 -1.43
CA LEU A 198 0.17 15.46 -1.95
C LEU A 198 -1.04 14.69 -1.46
N ALA A 199 -1.50 13.78 -2.33
CA ALA A 199 -2.51 12.79 -2.03
C ALA A 199 -1.96 11.37 -2.22
N PHE A 200 -2.48 10.44 -1.45
CA PHE A 200 -2.24 9.02 -1.60
C PHE A 200 -2.95 8.50 -2.85
N CYS A 201 -2.19 8.06 -3.85
CA CYS A 201 -2.73 7.32 -4.99
C CYS A 201 -2.87 5.85 -4.60
N LEU A 202 -4.08 5.31 -4.74
CA LEU A 202 -4.43 3.96 -4.34
C LEU A 202 -4.97 3.19 -5.55
N ASP A 203 -4.37 2.05 -5.87
CA ASP A 203 -4.71 1.26 -7.06
C ASP A 203 -6.01 0.45 -6.93
N GLY A 204 -6.54 0.31 -5.72
CA GLY A 204 -7.73 -0.49 -5.41
C GLY A 204 -7.46 -1.98 -5.22
N PHE A 205 -6.20 -2.38 -5.02
CA PHE A 205 -5.76 -3.77 -4.94
C PHE A 205 -4.95 -4.10 -3.69
N ASP A 206 -3.89 -3.36 -3.38
CA ASP A 206 -3.07 -3.61 -2.18
C ASP A 206 -2.52 -2.34 -1.52
N ASP A 207 -2.85 -1.17 -2.07
CA ASP A 207 -2.46 0.10 -1.50
C ASP A 207 -3.43 0.53 -0.38
N TYR A 208 -2.87 0.85 0.78
CA TYR A 208 -3.54 1.50 1.91
C TYR A 208 -2.48 2.17 2.79
N ILE A 209 -2.94 3.00 3.73
CA ILE A 209 -2.10 3.62 4.76
C ILE A 209 -2.63 3.17 6.10
N GLU A 210 -1.72 2.79 7.00
CA GLU A 210 -2.06 2.32 8.33
C GLU A 210 -1.34 3.12 9.40
N LEU A 211 -2.13 3.61 10.35
CA LEU A 211 -1.63 4.13 11.61
C LEU A 211 -1.88 3.07 12.68
N PRO A 212 -0.85 2.70 13.46
CA PRO A 212 -1.01 1.84 14.62
C PRO A 212 -2.09 2.39 15.56
N ASP A 213 -2.65 1.49 16.35
CA ASP A 213 -3.63 1.87 17.36
C ASP A 213 -3.06 2.90 18.34
N ASP A 214 -3.88 3.90 18.64
CA ASP A 214 -3.56 5.02 19.53
C ASP A 214 -4.85 5.60 20.10
N ASP A 215 -4.91 5.77 21.42
CA ASP A 215 -6.07 6.30 22.14
C ASP A 215 -6.53 7.67 21.64
N ASN A 216 -5.63 8.47 21.03
CA ASN A 216 -6.01 9.76 20.45
C ASN A 216 -6.79 9.62 19.14
N LEU A 217 -6.81 8.45 18.50
CA LEU A 217 -7.58 8.16 17.29
C LEU A 217 -8.96 7.58 17.62
N ASP A 218 -9.22 7.31 18.91
CA ASP A 218 -10.44 6.69 19.38
C ASP A 218 -11.54 7.72 19.63
N ILE A 219 -12.66 7.52 18.94
CA ILE A 219 -13.90 8.21 19.23
C ILE A 219 -14.62 7.41 20.31
N THR A 220 -14.84 8.00 21.48
CA THR A 220 -15.62 7.37 22.55
C THR A 220 -17.11 7.65 22.34
N THR A 221 -17.73 8.42 23.21
CA THR A 221 -19.16 8.79 23.14
C THR A 221 -19.38 10.21 22.61
N GLY A 222 -18.31 10.99 22.45
CA GLY A 222 -18.37 12.39 22.04
C GLY A 222 -18.58 12.58 20.53
N ASP A 223 -18.87 13.83 20.19
CA ASP A 223 -19.03 14.29 18.81
C ASP A 223 -17.72 14.23 18.05
N PHE A 224 -17.82 14.09 16.75
CA PHE A 224 -16.65 14.05 15.89
C PHE A 224 -16.97 14.38 14.44
N SER A 225 -15.92 14.68 13.68
CA SER A 225 -16.05 14.88 12.24
C SER A 225 -14.90 14.23 11.50
N VAL A 226 -15.17 13.81 10.27
CA VAL A 226 -14.16 13.26 9.37
C VAL A 226 -14.23 14.03 8.06
N THR A 227 -13.10 14.55 7.61
CA THR A 227 -12.97 15.24 6.32
C THR A 227 -11.92 14.55 5.45
N ALA A 228 -12.06 14.63 4.14
CA ALA A 228 -11.06 14.19 3.18
C ALA A 228 -11.27 14.87 1.82
N TRP A 229 -10.21 14.95 1.02
CA TRP A 229 -10.32 15.11 -0.42
C TRP A 229 -10.22 13.76 -1.10
N ILE A 230 -11.15 13.47 -2.01
CA ILE A 230 -11.18 12.21 -2.75
C ILE A 230 -11.31 12.44 -4.25
N LYS A 231 -10.76 11.50 -5.02
CA LYS A 231 -10.97 11.41 -6.48
C LYS A 231 -11.14 9.96 -6.86
N THR A 232 -12.30 9.56 -7.38
CA THR A 232 -12.57 8.18 -7.79
C THR A 232 -13.57 8.12 -8.95
N THR A 233 -13.58 6.99 -9.66
CA THR A 233 -14.61 6.63 -10.65
C THR A 233 -15.34 5.35 -10.25
N SER A 234 -15.15 4.87 -9.01
CA SER A 234 -15.69 3.59 -8.57
C SER A 234 -17.14 3.73 -8.10
N TYR A 235 -17.99 2.83 -8.56
CA TYR A 235 -19.37 2.64 -8.07
C TYR A 235 -19.46 1.47 -7.08
N GLU A 236 -18.38 0.73 -6.88
CA GLU A 236 -18.32 -0.34 -5.88
C GLU A 236 -18.07 0.23 -4.49
N GLN A 237 -18.30 -0.57 -3.46
CA GLN A 237 -17.97 -0.20 -2.09
C GLN A 237 -16.44 -0.04 -1.91
N ARG A 238 -15.97 1.17 -1.65
CA ARG A 238 -14.55 1.52 -1.49
C ARG A 238 -14.34 2.36 -0.23
N VAL A 239 -13.45 1.93 0.65
CA VAL A 239 -13.20 2.55 1.96
C VAL A 239 -12.30 3.77 1.82
N ILE A 240 -12.73 4.90 2.39
CA ILE A 240 -11.89 6.10 2.47
C ILE A 240 -11.05 6.02 3.76
N ILE A 241 -11.71 5.82 4.90
CA ILE A 241 -11.07 5.69 6.21
C ILE A 241 -11.92 4.77 7.11
N ASP A 242 -11.28 3.89 7.87
CA ASP A 242 -11.92 2.91 8.76
C ASP A 242 -11.13 2.82 10.08
N LYS A 243 -11.85 2.82 11.20
CA LYS A 243 -11.36 2.50 12.56
C LYS A 243 -12.33 1.51 13.20
N ARG A 244 -12.73 0.47 12.46
CA ARG A 244 -13.69 -0.52 12.96
C ARG A 244 -13.02 -1.83 13.34
N TYR A 245 -13.45 -2.35 14.47
CA TYR A 245 -13.41 -3.76 14.78
C TYR A 245 -14.64 -4.46 14.19
N GLU A 246 -14.40 -5.53 13.43
CA GLU A 246 -15.42 -6.48 13.00
C GLU A 246 -14.84 -7.89 12.93
N ASN A 247 -15.60 -8.89 13.38
CA ASN A 247 -15.18 -10.30 13.33
C ASN A 247 -16.15 -11.20 12.56
N GLN A 248 -17.19 -10.62 11.94
CA GLN A 248 -18.26 -11.32 11.20
C GLN A 248 -18.99 -12.40 12.03
N MET A 249 -18.97 -12.28 13.37
CA MET A 249 -19.57 -13.26 14.27
C MET A 249 -20.35 -12.61 15.40
N ASP A 250 -19.72 -11.70 16.15
CA ASP A 250 -20.26 -11.18 17.39
C ASP A 250 -20.83 -9.78 17.17
N THR A 251 -19.97 -8.82 16.82
CA THR A 251 -20.35 -7.41 16.76
C THR A 251 -19.46 -6.62 15.80
N VAL A 252 -19.83 -5.36 15.58
CA VAL A 252 -19.04 -4.34 14.91
C VAL A 252 -18.93 -3.14 15.84
N LYS A 253 -17.75 -2.54 15.95
CA LYS A 253 -17.50 -1.35 16.78
C LYS A 253 -16.55 -0.39 16.09
N GLY A 254 -16.85 0.91 16.09
CA GLY A 254 -16.05 1.95 15.44
C GLY A 254 -16.83 2.75 14.39
N TYR A 255 -16.10 3.35 13.45
CA TYR A 255 -16.67 4.11 12.33
C TYR A 255 -15.94 3.87 11.01
N VAL A 256 -16.64 4.08 9.90
CA VAL A 256 -16.07 4.06 8.54
C VAL A 256 -16.71 5.13 7.67
N MET A 257 -15.89 5.76 6.84
CA MET A 257 -16.33 6.54 5.69
C MET A 257 -15.93 5.81 4.41
N PHE A 258 -16.87 5.68 3.47
CA PHE A 258 -16.68 4.91 2.24
C PHE A 258 -17.47 5.52 1.10
N VAL A 259 -17.21 5.06 -0.13
CA VAL A 259 -18.05 5.29 -1.30
C VAL A 259 -18.80 3.99 -1.60
N ASP A 260 -20.08 4.08 -1.93
CA ASP A 260 -20.91 2.96 -2.42
C ASP A 260 -21.99 3.49 -3.37
N ASP A 261 -22.25 2.78 -4.47
CA ASP A 261 -23.08 3.28 -5.59
C ASP A 261 -22.71 4.70 -6.04
N GLY A 262 -21.40 4.98 -5.98
CA GLY A 262 -20.81 6.27 -6.29
C GLY A 262 -21.15 7.40 -5.32
N LYS A 263 -21.85 7.14 -4.21
CA LYS A 263 -22.22 8.12 -3.17
C LYS A 263 -21.34 7.96 -1.94
N LEU A 264 -21.17 9.04 -1.18
CA LEU A 264 -20.51 8.97 0.11
C LEU A 264 -21.41 8.25 1.12
N GLY A 265 -20.83 7.32 1.87
CA GLY A 265 -21.46 6.59 2.96
C GLY A 265 -20.66 6.70 4.25
N PHE A 266 -21.36 6.60 5.36
CA PHE A 266 -20.79 6.61 6.70
C PHE A 266 -21.48 5.57 7.56
N GLN A 267 -20.73 4.87 8.41
CA GLN A 267 -21.33 3.91 9.33
C GLN A 267 -20.79 4.15 10.75
N LEU A 268 -21.71 4.10 11.72
CA LEU A 268 -21.43 4.13 13.15
C LEU A 268 -21.77 2.78 13.76
N ALA A 269 -20.90 2.27 14.64
CA ALA A 269 -21.14 1.01 15.34
C ALA A 269 -20.64 1.08 16.79
N ASP A 270 -21.54 0.91 17.76
CA ASP A 270 -21.24 1.03 19.19
C ASP A 270 -20.99 -0.31 19.90
N GLY A 271 -20.94 -1.39 19.12
CA GLY A 271 -20.74 -2.75 19.64
C GLY A 271 -22.01 -3.41 20.16
N VAL A 272 -23.17 -2.73 20.16
CA VAL A 272 -24.42 -3.26 20.70
C VAL A 272 -25.30 -3.82 19.59
N GLY A 273 -25.28 -5.15 19.45
CA GLY A 273 -26.12 -5.87 18.50
C GLY A 273 -25.36 -6.94 17.73
N SER A 274 -26.00 -7.44 16.67
CA SER A 274 -25.44 -8.41 15.72
C SER A 274 -24.40 -7.77 14.81
N TRP A 275 -23.36 -8.52 14.43
CA TRP A 275 -22.39 -8.07 13.43
C TRP A 275 -23.02 -7.71 12.06
N TYR A 276 -24.20 -8.25 11.75
CA TYR A 276 -24.88 -8.01 10.49
C TYR A 276 -25.71 -6.72 10.55
N CYS A 277 -25.19 -5.65 9.93
CA CYS A 277 -25.74 -4.29 10.05
C CYS A 277 -27.18 -4.11 9.54
N GLU A 278 -27.65 -4.96 8.63
CA GLU A 278 -29.01 -4.84 8.04
C GLU A 278 -30.10 -5.47 8.91
N GLN A 279 -29.73 -6.18 9.99
CA GLN A 279 -30.70 -6.71 10.94
C GLN A 279 -31.27 -5.60 11.83
N ALA A 280 -32.50 -5.78 12.31
CA ALA A 280 -33.15 -4.84 13.23
C ALA A 280 -32.31 -4.57 14.49
N ASN A 281 -31.63 -5.62 14.99
CA ASN A 281 -30.71 -5.59 16.12
C ASN A 281 -29.23 -5.54 15.68
N GLY A 282 -28.89 -5.08 14.46
CA GLY A 282 -27.51 -4.92 14.04
C GLY A 282 -26.74 -3.97 14.97
N ALA A 283 -25.41 -4.12 15.05
CA ALA A 283 -24.51 -3.29 15.86
C ALA A 283 -24.11 -1.97 15.18
N CYS A 284 -24.52 -1.78 13.94
CA CYS A 284 -24.13 -0.68 13.06
C CYS A 284 -25.35 0.05 12.48
N SER A 285 -25.18 1.33 12.17
CA SER A 285 -26.13 2.14 11.39
C SER A 285 -25.40 2.73 10.19
N THR A 286 -25.91 2.48 8.99
CA THR A 286 -25.33 3.00 7.73
C THR A 286 -26.13 4.20 7.23
N TYR A 287 -25.41 5.25 6.85
CA TYR A 287 -25.94 6.51 6.35
C TYR A 287 -25.34 6.79 4.98
N ILE A 288 -26.14 7.29 4.03
CA ILE A 288 -25.71 7.55 2.65
C ILE A 288 -26.08 8.99 2.27
N SER A 289 -25.20 9.64 1.53
CA SER A 289 -25.38 10.97 0.95
C SER A 289 -26.30 10.96 -0.28
N ASN A 290 -26.73 12.15 -0.74
CA ASN A 290 -27.64 12.25 -1.89
C ASN A 290 -26.90 12.27 -3.23
N SER A 291 -25.72 12.85 -3.27
CA SER A 291 -24.99 13.15 -4.52
C SER A 291 -23.84 12.17 -4.74
N SER A 292 -23.56 11.87 -6.00
CA SER A 292 -22.40 11.07 -6.36
C SER A 292 -21.11 11.89 -6.28
N VAL A 293 -20.01 11.21 -5.94
CA VAL A 293 -18.62 11.71 -5.87
C VAL A 293 -17.68 10.90 -6.77
N SER A 294 -18.23 10.10 -7.68
CA SER A 294 -17.51 9.11 -8.51
C SER A 294 -17.42 9.49 -9.99
N ASP A 295 -17.30 10.78 -10.28
CA ASP A 295 -17.18 11.34 -11.64
C ASP A 295 -15.72 11.45 -12.13
N GLY A 296 -14.76 11.03 -11.32
CA GLY A 296 -13.33 11.15 -11.61
C GLY A 296 -12.76 12.54 -11.39
N LEU A 297 -13.52 13.47 -10.79
CA LEU A 297 -13.05 14.77 -10.33
C LEU A 297 -12.70 14.70 -8.84
N TRP A 298 -12.06 15.76 -8.37
CA TRP A 298 -11.75 15.91 -6.95
C TRP A 298 -12.94 16.50 -6.21
N HIS A 299 -13.33 15.85 -5.12
CA HIS A 299 -14.35 16.34 -4.21
C HIS A 299 -13.79 16.49 -2.81
N HIS A 300 -14.16 17.57 -2.13
CA HIS A 300 -14.02 17.66 -0.68
C HIS A 300 -15.23 17.01 -0.04
N VAL A 301 -15.00 15.98 0.77
CA VAL A 301 -16.05 15.24 1.45
C VAL A 301 -15.88 15.36 2.95
N ALA A 302 -16.99 15.55 3.66
CA ALA A 302 -16.99 15.56 5.11
C ALA A 302 -18.26 14.94 5.70
N VAL A 303 -18.11 14.38 6.90
CA VAL A 303 -19.21 13.97 7.77
C VAL A 303 -18.98 14.62 9.12
N SER A 304 -19.94 15.43 9.56
CA SER A 304 -19.99 15.96 10.93
C SER A 304 -21.03 15.18 11.72
N VAL A 305 -20.68 14.75 12.93
CA VAL A 305 -21.52 13.91 13.78
C VAL A 305 -21.60 14.54 15.16
N ASP A 306 -22.70 15.25 15.39
CA ASP A 306 -23.23 15.54 16.71
C ASP A 306 -24.04 14.32 17.16
N ARG A 307 -23.62 13.70 18.27
CA ARG A 307 -24.07 12.36 18.69
C ARG A 307 -25.32 12.36 19.55
N ASP A 308 -25.73 13.53 20.05
CA ASP A 308 -26.91 13.69 20.90
C ASP A 308 -28.05 14.49 20.24
N ASP A 309 -27.86 15.03 19.03
CA ASP A 309 -28.92 15.58 18.17
C ASP A 309 -29.48 14.55 17.15
N PRO A 310 -30.81 14.31 17.08
CA PRO A 310 -31.45 13.53 16.01
C PRO A 310 -31.24 14.06 14.57
N ASN A 311 -30.73 15.27 14.40
CA ASN A 311 -30.29 15.83 13.11
C ASN A 311 -28.77 16.01 13.03
N GLY A 312 -28.05 15.39 13.95
CA GLY A 312 -26.64 15.65 14.23
C GLY A 312 -25.65 15.05 13.23
N LEU A 313 -26.05 14.09 12.40
CA LEU A 313 -25.18 13.56 11.34
C LEU A 313 -25.42 14.31 10.04
N ARG A 314 -24.44 15.07 9.57
CA ARG A 314 -24.53 15.86 8.33
C ARG A 314 -23.41 15.50 7.36
N PHE A 315 -23.80 15.20 6.13
CA PHE A 315 -22.89 15.02 5.01
C PHE A 315 -22.61 16.35 4.31
N TYR A 316 -21.37 16.56 3.89
CA TYR A 316 -20.98 17.69 3.05
C TYR A 316 -20.18 17.21 1.83
N ILE A 317 -20.46 17.82 0.68
CA ILE A 317 -19.74 17.60 -0.58
C ILE A 317 -19.41 18.98 -1.14
N ASP A 318 -18.14 19.23 -1.42
CA ASP A 318 -17.61 20.49 -1.96
C ASP A 318 -18.01 21.72 -1.12
N GLY A 319 -17.97 21.55 0.21
CA GLY A 319 -18.32 22.58 1.18
C GLY A 319 -19.82 22.84 1.32
N GLN A 320 -20.69 22.12 0.60
CA GLN A 320 -22.14 22.27 0.69
C GLN A 320 -22.76 21.10 1.46
N ALA A 321 -23.77 21.37 2.29
CA ALA A 321 -24.51 20.33 2.99
C ALA A 321 -25.31 19.47 1.98
N SER A 322 -25.16 18.15 2.04
CA SER A 322 -25.83 17.19 1.15
C SER A 322 -27.13 16.65 1.76
N CYS A 323 -27.07 16.16 3.00
CA CYS A 323 -28.21 15.64 3.76
C CYS A 323 -27.90 15.54 5.25
N ILE A 324 -28.95 15.27 6.04
CA ILE A 324 -28.89 15.03 7.49
C ILE A 324 -29.49 13.66 7.84
N HIS A 325 -29.02 13.06 8.92
CA HIS A 325 -29.51 11.78 9.48
C HIS A 325 -29.47 11.81 11.01
N ASP A 326 -30.12 10.82 11.62
CA ASP A 326 -30.15 10.60 13.08
C ASP A 326 -29.05 9.62 13.53
N PRO A 327 -28.00 10.09 14.24
CA PRO A 327 -26.96 9.25 14.82
C PRO A 327 -27.31 8.67 16.19
N THR A 328 -28.37 9.14 16.85
CA THR A 328 -28.62 8.90 18.30
C THR A 328 -28.88 7.43 18.64
N LYS A 329 -29.27 6.61 17.65
CA LYS A 329 -29.38 5.14 17.80
C LYS A 329 -28.04 4.48 18.18
N ARG A 330 -26.92 5.11 17.82
CA ARG A 330 -25.58 4.68 18.19
C ARG A 330 -25.04 5.73 19.14
N SER A 331 -25.32 5.63 20.43
CA SER A 331 -24.83 6.59 21.43
C SER A 331 -23.68 6.03 22.27
N GLY A 332 -23.48 4.70 22.27
CA GLY A 332 -22.37 4.05 22.98
C GLY A 332 -20.99 4.36 22.38
N SER A 333 -19.96 4.01 23.15
CA SER A 333 -18.56 4.26 22.76
C SER A 333 -18.17 3.54 21.46
N LEU A 334 -17.48 4.23 20.55
CA LEU A 334 -16.94 3.64 19.31
C LEU A 334 -15.48 3.13 19.45
N ALA A 335 -14.83 3.41 20.58
CA ALA A 335 -13.42 3.12 20.84
C ALA A 335 -13.08 1.62 20.72
N ASN A 336 -11.96 1.29 20.08
CA ASN A 336 -11.52 -0.08 19.84
C ASN A 336 -10.05 -0.15 19.43
N ASP A 337 -9.38 -1.26 19.73
CA ASP A 337 -7.92 -1.41 19.57
C ASP A 337 -7.45 -1.69 18.12
N MET A 338 -8.30 -1.43 17.11
CA MET A 338 -7.90 -1.62 15.71
C MET A 338 -7.02 -0.46 15.24
N PRO A 339 -6.04 -0.68 14.34
CA PRO A 339 -5.38 0.43 13.66
C PRO A 339 -6.38 1.27 12.86
N LEU A 340 -6.06 2.56 12.67
CA LEU A 340 -6.76 3.42 11.73
C LEU A 340 -6.21 3.15 10.32
N ARG A 341 -7.10 2.83 9.37
CA ARG A 341 -6.69 2.54 8.00
C ARG A 341 -7.34 3.50 7.02
N ILE A 342 -6.53 4.14 6.18
CA ILE A 342 -6.97 4.93 5.03
C ILE A 342 -6.90 4.02 3.80
N GLY A 343 -7.98 3.96 3.04
CA GLY A 343 -8.02 3.23 1.79
C GLY A 343 -8.34 1.75 1.90
N SER A 344 -8.64 1.21 3.08
CA SER A 344 -9.10 -0.19 3.26
C SER A 344 -9.72 -0.36 4.66
N ARG A 345 -10.57 -1.38 4.88
CA ARG A 345 -11.14 -1.66 6.20
C ARG A 345 -10.05 -2.10 7.19
N SER A 346 -10.17 -1.80 8.48
CA SER A 346 -9.13 -2.12 9.47
C SER A 346 -9.04 -3.60 9.83
N SER A 347 -10.17 -4.29 10.05
CA SER A 347 -10.17 -5.72 10.42
C SER A 347 -9.82 -6.68 9.28
N TYR A 348 -10.12 -6.30 8.05
CA TYR A 348 -9.85 -7.11 6.86
C TYR A 348 -9.39 -6.22 5.72
N GLN A 349 -8.25 -6.53 5.10
CA GLN A 349 -7.72 -5.77 3.94
C GLN A 349 -8.63 -5.95 2.70
N THR A 350 -9.80 -5.30 2.72
CA THR A 350 -10.88 -5.37 1.75
C THR A 350 -11.45 -3.97 1.52
N GLY A 351 -12.30 -3.81 0.52
CA GLY A 351 -12.86 -2.51 0.15
C GLY A 351 -11.77 -1.50 -0.25
N LEU A 352 -10.65 -1.98 -0.80
CA LEU A 352 -9.48 -1.15 -1.09
C LEU A 352 -9.84 0.02 -2.02
N PHE A 353 -9.45 1.24 -1.68
CA PHE A 353 -9.84 2.41 -2.45
C PHE A 353 -9.14 2.45 -3.80
N LYS A 354 -9.89 2.76 -4.86
CA LYS A 354 -9.35 2.97 -6.19
C LYS A 354 -9.47 4.44 -6.55
N GLY A 355 -8.37 5.17 -6.55
CA GLY A 355 -8.38 6.61 -6.79
C GLY A 355 -7.30 7.34 -6.01
N ALA A 356 -7.61 8.56 -5.57
CA ALA A 356 -6.73 9.33 -4.71
C ALA A 356 -7.46 9.82 -3.45
N ILE A 357 -6.76 9.82 -2.32
CA ILE A 357 -7.23 10.35 -1.03
C ILE A 357 -6.18 11.33 -0.50
N GLY A 358 -6.56 12.53 -0.12
CA GLY A 358 -5.66 13.52 0.49
C GLY A 358 -6.33 14.28 1.62
N GLU A 359 -5.51 14.89 2.49
CA GLU A 359 -5.96 15.71 3.63
C GLU A 359 -7.10 15.09 4.44
N VAL A 360 -6.88 13.85 4.86
CA VAL A 360 -7.81 13.21 5.79
C VAL A 360 -7.67 13.89 7.14
N ALA A 361 -8.77 14.32 7.75
CA ALA A 361 -8.74 14.87 9.10
C ALA A 361 -9.83 14.25 9.96
N ILE A 362 -9.50 13.95 11.21
CA ILE A 362 -10.46 13.54 12.25
C ILE A 362 -10.49 14.65 13.31
N HIS A 363 -11.67 15.15 13.61
CA HIS A 363 -11.91 16.19 14.62
C HIS A 363 -12.68 15.57 15.78
N HIS A 364 -12.29 15.83 17.03
CA HIS A 364 -13.01 15.37 18.23
C HIS A 364 -14.20 16.28 18.61
N ARG A 365 -14.87 16.80 17.59
CA ARG A 365 -16.06 17.64 17.68
C ARG A 365 -16.84 17.61 16.37
N ALA A 366 -18.12 17.93 16.44
CA ALA A 366 -18.91 18.25 15.25
C ALA A 366 -18.41 19.57 14.65
N LEU A 367 -18.05 19.55 13.36
CA LEU A 367 -17.76 20.76 12.58
C LEU A 367 -19.08 21.38 12.11
N ASP A 368 -19.15 22.71 12.15
CA ASP A 368 -20.24 23.45 11.54
C ASP A 368 -20.05 23.64 10.02
N HIS A 369 -21.05 24.24 9.37
CA HIS A 369 -21.02 24.47 7.93
C HIS A 369 -19.88 25.41 7.50
N ASP A 370 -19.63 26.48 8.25
CA ASP A 370 -18.66 27.50 7.89
C ASP A 370 -17.23 26.96 8.03
N GLU A 371 -16.99 26.10 9.02
CA GLU A 371 -15.72 25.38 9.20
C GLU A 371 -15.45 24.42 8.04
N VAL A 372 -16.43 23.59 7.65
CA VAL A 372 -16.29 22.68 6.51
C VAL A 372 -16.12 23.45 5.20
N TYR A 373 -16.85 24.56 5.03
CA TYR A 373 -16.70 25.44 3.88
C TYR A 373 -15.32 26.10 3.85
N SER A 374 -14.81 26.54 5.00
CA SER A 374 -13.45 27.10 5.13
C SER A 374 -12.39 26.07 4.75
N ASP A 375 -12.51 24.82 5.21
CA ASP A 375 -11.61 23.73 4.81
C ASP A 375 -11.67 23.45 3.30
N TYR A 376 -12.88 23.42 2.70
CA TYR A 376 -13.03 23.31 1.24
C TYR A 376 -12.34 24.47 0.50
N LYS A 377 -12.49 25.71 0.99
CA LYS A 377 -11.97 26.92 0.35
C LYS A 377 -10.44 27.04 0.39
N LYS A 378 -9.76 26.33 1.28
CA LYS A 378 -8.29 26.13 1.22
C LYS A 378 -7.88 25.52 -0.13
N GLY A 379 -8.80 24.80 -0.78
CA GLY A 379 -8.69 24.37 -2.17
C GLY A 379 -7.96 23.04 -2.33
N ASN A 380 -7.68 22.73 -3.59
CA ASN A 380 -7.04 21.48 -3.98
C ASN A 380 -5.93 21.71 -4.99
N GLN A 381 -4.70 21.86 -4.50
CA GLN A 381 -3.50 21.90 -5.34
C GLN A 381 -2.85 20.52 -5.47
N ARG A 382 -3.56 19.45 -5.05
CA ARG A 382 -2.94 18.15 -4.81
C ARG A 382 -2.56 17.48 -6.11
N LYS A 383 -1.29 17.06 -6.17
CA LYS A 383 -0.82 16.14 -7.20
C LYS A 383 -0.88 14.73 -6.64
N CYS A 384 -1.43 13.81 -7.44
CA CYS A 384 -1.36 12.39 -7.11
C CYS A 384 0.12 12.02 -7.14
N PHE A 385 0.68 11.76 -5.96
CA PHE A 385 2.07 11.38 -5.80
C PHE A 385 2.09 9.94 -5.31
N SER A 386 2.70 9.06 -6.10
CA SER A 386 2.93 7.67 -5.71
C SER A 386 4.02 7.65 -4.62
N ILE A 387 3.64 7.95 -3.38
CA ILE A 387 4.43 7.66 -2.17
C ILE A 387 3.97 6.35 -1.51
N ALA A 388 2.92 5.71 -2.00
CA ALA A 388 2.59 4.34 -1.60
C ALA A 388 3.62 3.37 -2.19
N SER A 389 4.86 3.46 -1.71
CA SER A 389 5.66 2.27 -1.48
C SER A 389 4.82 1.37 -0.59
N LYS A 390 4.09 0.46 -1.22
CA LYS A 390 3.80 -0.88 -0.72
C LYS A 390 3.29 -0.91 0.73
N GLY A 391 1.97 -0.89 0.94
CA GLY A 391 1.27 -1.22 2.22
C GLY A 391 2.12 -1.01 3.48
N GLY A 392 2.40 0.25 3.82
CA GLY A 392 3.34 0.59 4.89
C GLY A 392 2.61 0.87 6.21
N THR A 393 2.98 0.14 7.26
CA THR A 393 2.73 0.54 8.65
C THR A 393 3.71 1.65 9.02
N VAL A 394 3.22 2.79 9.50
CA VAL A 394 4.10 3.84 10.06
C VAL A 394 4.43 3.44 11.50
N SER A 395 5.67 3.08 11.81
CA SER A 395 6.04 2.70 13.18
C SER A 395 6.06 3.92 14.10
N LYS A 396 5.66 3.71 15.37
CA LYS A 396 5.59 4.72 16.43
C LYS A 396 6.95 5.41 16.70
N ASP A 397 8.06 4.76 16.33
CA ASP A 397 9.43 5.23 16.51
C ASP A 397 9.85 6.40 15.58
N GLN A 398 8.96 6.90 14.71
CA GLN A 398 9.21 8.10 13.90
C GLN A 398 8.47 9.36 14.40
N LEU A 399 7.78 9.31 15.54
CA LEU A 399 7.01 10.44 16.09
C LEU A 399 7.74 11.28 17.14
N ASP A 400 8.95 10.90 17.57
CA ASP A 400 9.68 11.62 18.62
C ASP A 400 11.04 12.12 18.15
N LEU A 401 11.07 13.23 17.39
CA LEU A 401 12.20 14.17 17.39
C LEU A 401 11.69 15.55 16.96
N VAL A 402 11.30 16.40 17.90
CA VAL A 402 12.00 17.63 18.31
C VAL A 402 11.22 18.25 19.46
N GLY A 403 11.88 18.36 20.62
CA GLY A 403 11.37 19.14 21.74
C GLY A 403 11.39 20.64 21.46
N LEU A 404 10.26 21.29 21.74
CA LEU A 404 10.11 22.53 22.51
C LEU A 404 8.63 22.83 22.73
#